data_AF-A0A3M1CN10-F1
#
_entry.id   AF-A0A3M1CN10-F1
#
_cell.length_a   1.000
_cell.length_b   1.000
_cell.length_c   1.000
_cell.angle_alpha   90.00
_cell.angle_beta   90.00
_cell.angle_gamma   90.00
#
_symmetry.space_group_name_H-M   'P 1'
#
loop_
_entity.id
_entity.type
_entity.pdbx_description
1 polymer ?
#
loop_
_entity_poly.entity_id
_entity_poly.type
_entity_poly.pdbx_seq_one_letter_code
_entity_poly.pdbx_strand_id
1 'polypeptide(L)' 'MPSATILTIEKMLESLPEEMQERVVEHLRRYILDLREELHWDAQFKRTKDELVAAARRAKEEIAAGKAKPMDFEQL' A
#
# COMPACT_ATOMS: atom_id res chain seq x y z
N MET A 1 23.58 -13.26 5.70
CA MET A 1 24.30 -12.07 6.22
C MET A 1 23.36 -10.88 6.12
N PRO A 2 23.17 -10.07 7.17
CA PRO A 2 22.47 -8.80 7.06
C PRO A 2 23.15 -7.89 6.03
N SER A 3 22.40 -7.03 5.36
CA SER A 3 23.01 -6.01 4.51
C SER A 3 23.74 -4.97 5.36
N ALA A 4 24.75 -4.30 4.78
CA ALA A 4 25.46 -3.22 5.46
C ALA A 4 24.50 -2.14 5.98
N THR A 5 23.42 -1.84 5.24
CA THR A 5 22.39 -0.88 5.64
C THR A 5 21.65 -1.29 6.90
N ILE A 6 21.31 -2.59 7.05
CA ILE A 6 20.63 -3.09 8.26
C ILE A 6 21.55 -2.97 9.47
N LEU A 7 22.83 -3.33 9.31
CA LEU A 7 23.83 -3.20 10.38
C LEU A 7 24.01 -1.74 10.82
N THR A 8 23.99 -0.78 9.89
CA THR A 8 24.08 0.65 10.24
C THR A 8 22.88 1.09 11.07
N ILE A 9 21.66 0.71 10.71
CA ILE A 9 20.46 1.06 11.48
C ILE A 9 20.50 0.44 12.88
N GLU A 10 20.95 -0.81 12.99
CA GLU A 10 21.15 -1.50 14.26
C GLU A 10 22.12 -0.71 15.16
N LYS A 11 23.28 -0.31 14.64
CA LYS A 11 24.26 0.50 15.40
C LYS A 11 23.74 1.88 15.78
N MET A 12 22.93 2.51 14.92
CA MET A 12 22.29 3.77 15.25
C MET A 12 21.30 3.61 16.42
N LEU A 13 20.50 2.54 16.42
CA LEU A 13 19.58 2.23 17.54
C LEU A 13 20.34 1.92 18.82
N GLU A 14 21.36 1.07 18.78
CA GLU A 14 22.19 0.72 19.96
C GLU A 14 22.80 1.97 20.64
N SER A 15 23.07 3.04 19.90
CA SER A 15 23.65 4.28 20.43
C SER A 15 22.69 5.13 21.27
N LEU A 16 21.39 4.82 21.26
CA LEU A 16 20.35 5.58 21.96
C LEU A 16 20.08 5.00 23.36
N PRO A 17 19.59 5.82 24.32
CA PRO A 17 19.01 5.31 25.56
C PRO A 17 17.83 4.37 25.26
N GLU A 18 17.62 3.36 26.11
CA GLU A 18 16.61 2.30 25.93
C GLU A 18 15.20 2.86 25.64
N GLU A 19 14.75 3.86 26.42
CA GLU A 19 13.46 4.53 26.20
C GLU A 19 13.32 5.16 24.80
N MET A 20 14.44 5.64 24.22
CA MET A 20 14.44 6.19 22.87
C MET A 20 14.53 5.11 21.81
N GLN A 21 15.19 3.97 22.09
CA GLN A 21 15.19 2.81 21.20
C GLN A 21 13.76 2.31 20.99
N GLU A 22 12.99 2.13 22.07
CA GLU A 22 11.59 1.67 22.00
C GLU A 22 10.73 2.60 21.14
N ARG A 23 10.83 3.92 21.38
CA ARG A 23 10.11 4.92 20.59
C ARG A 23 10.45 4.83 19.11
N VAL A 24 11.73 4.72 18.75
CA VAL A 24 12.13 4.60 17.33
C VAL A 24 11.62 3.28 16.73
N VAL A 25 11.68 2.17 17.47
CA VAL A 25 11.17 0.87 17.02
C VAL A 25 9.67 0.92 16.74
N GLU A 26 8.88 1.63 17.54
CA GLU A 26 7.44 1.81 17.26
C GLU A 26 7.18 2.57 15.94
N HIS A 27 7.98 3.59 15.65
CA HIS A 27 7.86 4.33 14.39
C HIS A 27 8.28 3.47 13.20
N LEU A 28 9.39 2.74 13.31
CA LEU A 28 9.85 1.83 12.26
C LEU A 28 8.84 0.71 12.01
N ARG A 29 8.18 0.18 13.05
CA ARG A 29 7.14 -0.85 12.91
C ARG A 29 5.97 -0.36 12.06
N ARG A 30 5.48 0.87 12.34
CA ARG A 30 4.41 1.49 11.55
C ARG A 30 4.85 1.70 10.10
N TYR A 31 6.02 2.29 9.90
CA TYR A 31 6.56 2.51 8.56
C TYR A 31 6.74 1.21 7.75
N ILE A 32 7.20 0.13 8.38
CA ILE A 32 7.32 -1.18 7.73
C ILE A 32 5.95 -1.76 7.37
N LEU A 33 4.92 -1.52 8.18
CA LEU A 33 3.56 -1.97 7.87
C LEU A 33 3.03 -1.23 6.63
N ASP A 34 3.17 0.09 6.58
CA ASP A 34 2.78 0.91 5.43
C ASP A 34 3.48 0.44 4.15
N LEU A 35 4.79 0.17 4.22
CA LEU A 35 5.55 -0.37 3.08
C LEU A 35 5.05 -1.75 2.63
N ARG A 36 4.62 -2.61 3.57
CA ARG A 36 4.09 -3.94 3.23
C ARG A 36 2.73 -3.83 2.56
N GLU A 37 1.88 -2.90 3.00
CA GLU A 37 0.60 -2.62 2.37
C GLU A 37 0.79 -2.08 0.95
N GLU A 38 1.69 -1.12 0.75
CA GLU A 38 2.03 -0.59 -0.58
C GLU A 38 2.51 -1.71 -1.52
N LEU A 39 3.43 -2.56 -1.05
CA LEU A 39 3.91 -3.71 -1.83
C LEU A 39 2.79 -4.70 -2.17
N HIS A 40 1.85 -4.91 -1.25
CA HIS A 40 0.69 -5.76 -1.51
C HIS A 40 -0.21 -5.13 -2.57
N TRP A 41 -0.49 -3.84 -2.45
CA TRP A 41 -1.29 -3.08 -3.40
C TRP A 41 -0.68 -3.12 -4.80
N ASP A 42 0.61 -2.84 -4.93
CA ASP A 42 1.34 -2.90 -6.20
C ASP A 42 1.26 -4.30 -6.84
N ALA A 43 1.40 -5.35 -6.04
CA ALA A 43 1.29 -6.72 -6.53
C ALA A 43 -0.11 -7.05 -7.03
N GLN A 44 -1.16 -6.63 -6.30
CA GLN A 44 -2.56 -6.80 -6.71
C GLN A 44 -2.87 -6.01 -7.97
N PHE A 45 -2.48 -4.73 -8.01
CA PHE A 45 -2.72 -3.85 -9.13
C PHE A 45 -2.01 -4.35 -10.39
N LYS A 46 -0.74 -4.76 -10.28
CA LYS A 46 0.01 -5.31 -11.42
C LYS A 46 -0.69 -6.53 -12.05
N ARG A 47 -1.37 -7.34 -11.24
CA ARG A 47 -2.13 -8.52 -11.71
C ARG A 47 -3.48 -8.15 -12.32
N THR A 48 -4.15 -7.13 -11.79
CA THR A 48 -5.56 -6.81 -12.12
C THR A 48 -5.74 -5.59 -13.02
N LYS A 49 -4.68 -4.82 -13.30
CA LYS A 49 -4.74 -3.55 -14.05
C LYS A 49 -5.46 -3.66 -15.40
N ASP A 50 -5.26 -4.75 -16.14
CA ASP A 50 -5.82 -4.88 -17.48
C ASP A 50 -7.33 -5.15 -17.42
N GLU A 51 -7.78 -5.90 -16.41
CA GLU A 51 -9.21 -6.10 -16.10
C GLU A 51 -9.86 -4.79 -15.65
N LEU A 52 -9.19 -4.01 -14.80
CA LEU A 52 -9.66 -2.68 -14.39
C LEU A 52 -9.80 -1.74 -15.59
N VAL A 53 -8.82 -1.74 -16.51
CA VAL A 53 -8.90 -0.96 -17.75
C VAL A 53 -10.06 -1.41 -18.63
N ALA A 54 -10.25 -2.72 -18.79
CA ALA A 54 -11.37 -3.27 -19.56
C ALA A 54 -12.73 -2.89 -18.95
N ALA A 55 -12.87 -3.01 -17.62
CA ALA A 55 -14.06 -2.62 -16.89
C ALA A 55 -14.35 -1.12 -17.05
N ALA A 56 -13.33 -0.27 -16.94
CA ALA A 56 -13.47 1.18 -17.12
C ALA A 56 -13.88 1.55 -18.56
N ARG A 57 -13.34 0.88 -19.58
CA ARG A 57 -13.74 1.06 -20.98
C ARG A 57 -15.20 0.68 -21.18
N ARG A 58 -15.60 -0.50 -20.70
CA ARG A 58 -16.98 -0.97 -20.75
C ARG A 58 -17.94 0.00 -20.07
N ALA A 59 -17.60 0.49 -18.88
CA ALA A 59 -18.43 1.47 -18.18
C ALA A 59 -18.64 2.75 -19.02
N LYS A 60 -17.60 3.25 -19.70
CA LYS A 60 -17.71 4.41 -20.61
C LYS A 60 -18.63 4.13 -21.80
N GLU A 61 -18.54 2.94 -22.39
CA GLU A 61 -19.43 2.52 -23.49
C GLU A 61 -20.88 2.42 -23.03
N GLU A 62 -21.13 1.85 -21.85
CA GLU A 62 -22.46 1.74 -21.26
C GLU A 62 -23.06 3.12 -20.92
N ILE A 63 -22.24 4.06 -20.44
CA ILE A 63 -22.64 5.47 -20.26
C ILE A 63 -23.04 6.10 -21.60
N ALA A 64 -22.19 5.97 -22.63
CA ALA A 64 -22.48 6.53 -23.95
C ALA A 64 -23.74 5.91 -24.59
N ALA A 65 -24.02 4.64 -24.31
CA ALA A 65 -25.22 3.95 -24.73
C ALA A 65 -26.46 4.27 -23.88
N GLY A 66 -26.35 5.16 -22.88
CA GLY A 66 -27.47 5.55 -21.99
C GLY A 66 -27.90 4.45 -21.01
N LYS A 67 -27.06 3.44 -20.77
CA LYS A 67 -27.36 2.31 -19.87
C LYS A 67 -26.95 2.57 -18.42
N ALA A 68 -26.16 3.61 -18.18
CA ALA A 68 -25.68 3.95 -16.86
C ALA A 68 -26.81 4.48 -15.96
N LYS A 69 -26.74 4.13 -14.68
CA LYS A 69 -27.61 4.66 -13.62
C LYS A 69 -26.76 5.29 -12.52
N PRO A 70 -27.28 6.28 -11.78
CA PRO A 70 -26.62 6.78 -10.58
C PRO A 70 -26.31 5.63 -9.60
N MET A 71 -25.14 5.70 -8.98
CA MET A 71 -24.74 4.74 -7.95
C MET A 71 -25.64 4.89 -6.73
N ASP A 72 -26.25 3.79 -6.30
CA ASP A 72 -27.07 3.74 -5.09
C ASP A 72 -26.20 3.29 -3.92
N PHE A 73 -25.89 4.23 -3.02
CA PHE A 73 -25.00 3.99 -1.89
C PHE A 73 -25.65 3.17 -0.77
N GLU A 74 -26.97 3.04 -0.76
CA GLU A 74 -27.70 2.25 0.23
C GLU A 74 -27.71 0.75 -0.10
N GLN A 75 -27.16 0.35 -1.26
CA GLN A 75 -27.12 -1.03 -1.75
C GLN A 75 -25.68 -1.59 -1.88
N LEU A 76 -24.69 -0.94 -1.27
CA LEU A 76 -23.28 -1.33 -1.33
C LEU A 76 -22.86 -2.27 -0.21
#